data_AF-A0A2T6EA48-F1
#
_entry.id   AF-A0A2T6EA48-F1
#
_cell.length_a   1.000
_cell.length_b   1.000
_cell.length_c   1.000
_cell.angle_alpha   90.00
_cell.angle_beta   90.00
_cell.angle_gamma   90.00
#
_symmetry.space_group_name_H-M   'P 1'
#
loop_
_entity.id
_entity.type
_entity.pdbx_description
1 polymer ?
#
loop_
_entity_poly.entity_id
_entity_poly.type
_entity_poly.pdbx_seq_one_letter_code
_entity_poly.pdbx_strand_id
1 'polypeptide(L)'
;MKADAMMTMNPIVRRGPETTKPGNEPGISQAKAIATDAPVSISANAQQIIKLERMIQSVDNPTGNNLPEPIDVGRMDALMERMKTELVGEDDILLAMGWSMMGAMAEGWAAQGFEVTEESVIEAGRVLNDAFKEGLENSQGRFGIALDQHAIVASQQPVPDWFMDERALQLDALPDAYRDDFENGQAYHITYLV
;
A
#
# COMPACT_ATOMS: atom_id res chain seq x y z
N MET A 1 -19.02 -22.10 -74.29
CA MET A 1 -19.90 -22.66 -73.24
C MET A 1 -19.54 -21.90 -71.97
N LYS A 2 -20.22 -20.79 -71.59
CA LYS A 2 -21.52 -20.66 -70.84
C LYS A 2 -21.50 -21.50 -69.54
N ALA A 3 -21.84 -21.05 -68.33
CA ALA A 3 -22.50 -19.85 -67.75
C ALA A 3 -22.04 -19.76 -66.25
N ASP A 4 -21.89 -18.61 -65.60
CA ASP A 4 -22.91 -17.73 -64.95
C ASP A 4 -23.90 -18.43 -63.98
N ALA A 5 -23.87 -18.04 -62.69
CA ALA A 5 -24.98 -18.01 -61.69
C ALA A 5 -24.37 -17.80 -60.27
N MET A 6 -24.45 -16.62 -59.65
CA MET A 6 -25.60 -15.97 -58.98
C MET A 6 -25.80 -16.35 -57.50
N MET A 7 -25.80 -15.29 -56.68
CA MET A 7 -26.25 -15.23 -55.29
C MET A 7 -27.68 -15.74 -55.09
N THR A 8 -27.95 -16.32 -53.93
CA THR A 8 -29.26 -16.20 -53.27
C THR A 8 -29.07 -16.00 -51.77
N MET A 9 -29.40 -14.79 -51.31
CA MET A 9 -29.84 -14.55 -49.94
C MET A 9 -31.13 -15.34 -49.67
N ASN A 10 -31.35 -15.77 -48.41
CA ASN A 10 -32.71 -15.83 -47.88
C ASN A 10 -32.72 -15.50 -46.37
N PRO A 11 -33.69 -14.71 -45.87
CA PRO A 11 -33.65 -14.10 -44.54
C PRO A 11 -34.63 -14.72 -43.52
N ILE A 12 -34.39 -14.35 -42.25
CA ILE A 12 -35.33 -14.14 -41.13
C ILE A 12 -36.25 -15.31 -40.71
N VAL A 13 -36.09 -15.75 -39.46
CA VAL A 13 -37.24 -15.99 -38.56
C VAL A 13 -36.94 -15.44 -37.16
N ARG A 14 -37.68 -14.40 -36.78
CA ARG A 14 -37.87 -13.96 -35.38
C ARG A 14 -38.69 -15.01 -34.63
N ARG A 15 -38.28 -15.41 -33.43
CA ARG A 15 -39.21 -15.82 -32.36
C ARG A 15 -38.89 -15.04 -31.10
N GLY A 16 -39.93 -14.40 -30.57
CA GLY A 16 -39.96 -13.74 -29.28
C GLY A 16 -40.03 -14.74 -28.12
N PRO A 17 -40.32 -14.23 -26.91
CA PRO A 17 -39.82 -14.79 -25.66
C PRO A 17 -40.73 -15.90 -25.13
N GLU A 18 -40.13 -16.99 -24.65
CA GLU A 18 -40.83 -17.98 -23.83
C GLU A 18 -40.33 -17.92 -22.39
N THR A 19 -41.28 -17.55 -21.54
CA THR A 19 -41.25 -17.58 -20.08
C THR A 19 -41.43 -19.01 -19.57
N THR A 20 -40.56 -19.49 -18.68
CA THR A 20 -40.89 -20.60 -17.76
C THR A 20 -39.95 -20.60 -16.53
N LYS A 21 -40.51 -20.21 -15.38
CA LYS A 21 -40.27 -20.87 -14.06
C LYS A 21 -41.32 -22.01 -13.93
N PRO A 22 -41.29 -22.99 -12.98
CA PRO A 22 -40.70 -22.96 -11.62
C PRO A 22 -40.11 -24.30 -11.07
N GLY A 23 -39.63 -24.27 -9.80
CA GLY A 23 -39.50 -25.46 -8.91
C GLY A 23 -38.07 -25.66 -8.37
N ASN A 24 -37.70 -25.06 -7.23
CA ASN A 24 -37.75 -25.61 -5.86
C ASN A 24 -36.93 -26.89 -5.65
N GLU A 25 -35.82 -26.78 -4.90
CA GLU A 25 -35.52 -27.60 -3.72
C GLU A 25 -34.42 -26.92 -2.83
N PRO A 26 -34.30 -27.27 -1.54
CA PRO A 26 -33.89 -26.39 -0.44
C PRO A 26 -32.48 -26.66 0.09
N GLY A 27 -31.84 -25.68 0.75
CA GLY A 27 -30.56 -25.91 1.41
C GLY A 27 -29.88 -24.65 1.96
N ILE A 28 -30.35 -24.24 3.14
CA ILE A 28 -29.79 -23.30 4.11
C ILE A 28 -28.26 -23.12 4.02
N SER A 29 -27.80 -21.88 3.84
CA SER A 29 -26.72 -21.33 4.67
C SER A 29 -26.78 -19.79 4.69
N GLN A 30 -27.30 -19.31 5.80
CA GLN A 30 -27.11 -18.00 6.43
C GLN A 30 -26.38 -16.94 5.59
N ALA A 31 -27.14 -16.01 5.03
CA ALA A 31 -26.63 -14.66 4.78
C ALA A 31 -26.25 -14.06 6.14
N LYS A 32 -24.98 -14.20 6.52
CA LYS A 32 -24.38 -13.42 7.58
C LYS A 32 -24.46 -11.97 7.10
N ALA A 33 -25.27 -11.17 7.77
CA ALA A 33 -25.27 -9.73 7.63
C ALA A 33 -23.80 -9.28 7.72
N ILE A 34 -23.25 -8.80 6.62
CA ILE A 34 -22.02 -8.01 6.66
C ILE A 34 -22.46 -6.74 7.36
N ALA A 35 -22.13 -6.66 8.64
CA ALA A 35 -22.21 -5.43 9.39
C ALA A 35 -21.44 -4.39 8.55
N THR A 36 -22.16 -3.37 8.09
CA THR A 36 -21.58 -2.09 7.75
C THR A 36 -20.96 -1.55 9.03
N ASP A 37 -19.72 -1.97 9.30
CA ASP A 37 -18.89 -1.29 10.28
C ASP A 37 -18.51 0.06 9.68
N ALA A 38 -18.75 1.08 10.48
CA ALA A 38 -18.56 2.48 10.20
C ALA A 38 -17.13 2.79 9.69
N PRO A 39 -16.93 3.89 8.94
CA PRO A 39 -15.64 4.25 8.37
C PRO A 39 -14.55 4.26 9.44
N VAL A 40 -13.43 3.58 9.16
CA VAL A 40 -12.19 3.72 9.94
C VAL A 40 -11.68 5.14 9.71
N SER A 41 -12.22 6.06 10.52
CA SER A 41 -11.83 7.45 10.50
C SER A 41 -10.36 7.56 10.91
N ILE A 42 -9.57 8.21 10.05
CA ILE A 42 -8.18 8.69 10.25
C ILE A 42 -7.95 9.26 11.68
N SER A 43 -9.01 9.71 12.35
CA SER A 43 -8.98 10.20 13.74
C SER A 43 -8.55 9.19 14.81
N ALA A 44 -8.74 7.87 14.63
CA ALA A 44 -8.32 6.88 15.64
C ALA A 44 -6.80 6.67 15.65
N ASN A 45 -6.17 6.72 14.47
CA ASN A 45 -4.73 6.50 14.30
C ASN A 45 -3.92 7.78 14.56
N ALA A 46 -4.56 8.95 14.54
CA ALA A 46 -3.92 10.23 14.84
C ALA A 46 -3.23 10.26 16.22
N GLN A 47 -3.80 9.60 17.25
CA GLN A 47 -3.15 9.54 18.57
C GLN A 47 -1.90 8.66 18.59
N GLN A 48 -1.91 7.56 17.83
CA GLN A 48 -0.75 6.68 17.69
C GLN A 48 0.35 7.37 16.88
N ILE A 49 0.00 8.09 15.81
CA ILE A 49 0.93 8.91 15.01
C ILE A 49 1.58 10.00 15.88
N ILE A 50 0.78 10.78 16.64
CA ILE A 50 1.30 11.80 17.57
C ILE A 50 2.19 11.20 18.67
N LYS A 51 1.95 9.94 19.07
CA LYS A 51 2.80 9.22 20.02
C LYS A 51 4.12 8.81 19.36
N LEU A 52 4.07 8.28 18.14
CA LEU A 52 5.23 7.90 17.35
C LEU A 52 6.14 9.11 17.09
N GLU A 53 5.58 10.24 16.67
CA GLU A 53 6.30 11.50 16.45
C GLU A 53 7.02 11.98 17.72
N ARG A 54 6.36 11.90 18.89
CA ARG A 54 6.99 12.23 20.18
C ARG A 54 8.11 11.27 20.57
N MET A 55 7.97 9.99 20.26
CA MET A 55 9.01 8.99 20.54
C MET A 55 10.24 9.20 19.65
N ILE A 56 10.05 9.46 18.35
CA ILE A 56 11.12 9.82 17.41
C ILE A 56 11.85 11.07 17.89
N GLN A 57 11.12 12.13 18.27
CA GLN A 57 11.72 13.37 18.81
C GLN A 57 12.51 13.14 20.11
N SER A 58 12.13 12.15 20.93
CA SER A 58 12.85 11.83 22.18
C SER A 58 14.18 11.10 21.96
N VAL A 59 14.38 10.51 20.78
CA VAL A 59 15.63 9.81 20.40
C VAL A 59 16.70 10.81 19.95
N ASP A 60 16.29 11.94 19.36
CA ASP A 60 17.20 12.99 18.90
C ASP A 60 17.88 13.77 20.05
N ASN A 61 17.35 13.74 21.29
CA ASN A 61 17.95 14.48 22.40
C ASN A 61 17.63 13.91 23.82
N PRO A 62 18.23 12.78 24.22
CA PRO A 62 18.00 12.20 25.54
C PRO A 62 18.72 12.93 26.70
N THR A 63 19.66 13.83 26.41
CA THR A 63 20.55 14.46 27.42
C THR A 63 20.38 15.98 27.57
N GLY A 64 19.58 16.63 26.72
CA GLY A 64 19.40 18.09 26.73
C GLY A 64 20.59 18.87 26.16
N ASN A 65 21.53 18.20 25.50
CA ASN A 65 22.66 18.84 24.83
C ASN A 65 22.31 19.14 23.37
N ASN A 66 22.68 20.35 22.91
CA ASN A 66 22.25 20.94 21.63
C ASN A 66 22.88 20.31 20.36
N LEU A 67 23.30 19.05 20.38
CA LEU A 67 23.86 18.37 19.21
C LEU A 67 23.25 16.97 19.09
N PRO A 68 22.50 16.67 18.01
CA PRO A 68 21.99 15.33 17.78
C PRO A 68 23.18 14.39 17.53
N GLU A 69 23.33 13.38 18.39
CA GLU A 69 24.26 12.27 18.15
C GLU A 69 23.74 11.42 16.97
N PRO A 70 24.62 10.82 16.15
CA PRO A 70 24.21 9.94 15.07
C PRO A 70 23.33 8.80 15.60
N ILE A 71 22.20 8.53 14.94
CA ILE A 71 21.37 7.36 15.23
C ILE A 71 22.12 6.12 14.73
N ASP A 72 22.47 5.20 15.63
CA ASP A 72 23.07 3.90 15.29
C ASP A 72 22.04 2.75 15.39
N VAL A 73 22.41 1.56 14.89
CA VAL A 73 21.56 0.34 14.89
C VAL A 73 21.09 0.00 16.31
N GLY A 74 21.96 0.13 17.31
CA GLY A 74 21.61 -0.19 18.70
C GLY A 74 20.57 0.77 19.29
N ARG A 75 20.61 2.05 18.92
CA ARG A 75 19.59 3.04 19.28
C ARG A 75 18.26 2.77 18.58
N MET A 76 18.29 2.35 17.32
CA MET A 76 17.07 2.00 16.60
C MET A 76 16.43 0.73 17.17
N ASP A 77 17.22 -0.29 17.50
CA ASP A 77 16.73 -1.48 18.20
C ASP A 77 16.11 -1.13 19.56
N ALA A 78 16.76 -0.25 20.33
CA ALA A 78 16.22 0.23 21.60
C ALA A 78 14.94 1.06 21.42
N LEU A 79 14.84 1.86 20.35
CA LEU A 79 13.62 2.58 19.99
C LEU A 79 12.51 1.61 19.59
N MET A 80 12.80 0.62 18.75
CA MET A 80 11.84 -0.42 18.34
C MET A 80 11.37 -1.24 19.53
N GLU A 81 12.26 -1.65 20.44
CA GLU A 81 11.89 -2.34 21.67
C GLU A 81 11.05 -1.46 22.62
N ARG A 82 11.39 -0.16 22.72
CA ARG A 82 10.59 0.78 23.49
C ARG A 82 9.22 1.01 22.85
N MET A 83 9.15 1.06 21.52
CA MET A 83 7.90 1.11 20.76
C MET A 83 7.11 -0.18 20.96
N LYS A 84 7.72 -1.37 20.97
CA LYS A 84 7.03 -2.65 21.28
C LYS A 84 6.48 -2.69 22.71
N THR A 85 7.14 -1.98 23.63
CA THR A 85 6.73 -1.92 25.03
C THR A 85 5.65 -0.85 25.27
N GLU A 86 5.64 0.24 24.50
CA GLU A 86 4.74 1.38 24.69
C GLU A 86 3.57 1.44 23.68
N LEU A 87 3.71 0.88 22.46
CA LEU A 87 2.66 0.65 21.46
C LEU A 87 2.22 -0.82 21.55
N VAL A 88 0.94 -1.08 21.35
CA VAL A 88 0.31 -2.36 21.69
C VAL A 88 0.53 -3.36 20.55
N GLY A 89 1.76 -3.88 20.43
CA GLY A 89 2.10 -4.96 19.48
C GLY A 89 2.93 -4.52 18.28
N GLU A 90 3.54 -5.48 17.60
CA GLU A 90 4.42 -5.26 16.44
C GLU A 90 3.64 -4.66 15.26
N ASP A 91 2.43 -5.13 15.01
CA ASP A 91 1.57 -4.64 13.93
C ASP A 91 1.16 -3.17 14.14
N ASP A 92 0.93 -2.72 15.38
CA ASP A 92 0.64 -1.30 15.68
C ASP A 92 1.80 -0.36 15.29
N ILE A 93 3.04 -0.83 15.47
CA ILE A 93 4.24 -0.07 15.11
C ILE A 93 4.37 -0.01 13.60
N LEU A 94 4.22 -1.15 12.92
CA LEU A 94 4.27 -1.23 11.47
C LEU A 94 3.14 -0.40 10.84
N LEU A 95 1.95 -0.44 11.41
CA LEU A 95 0.81 0.36 10.98
C LEU A 95 1.13 1.86 11.10
N ALA A 96 1.70 2.30 12.22
CA ALA A 96 2.10 3.69 12.40
C ALA A 96 3.22 4.13 11.43
N MET A 97 4.19 3.26 11.16
CA MET A 97 5.25 3.49 10.16
C MET A 97 4.70 3.52 8.73
N GLY A 98 3.74 2.67 8.42
CA GLY A 98 3.07 2.66 7.12
C GLY A 98 2.29 3.94 6.88
N TRP A 99 1.53 4.39 7.88
CA TRP A 99 0.77 5.65 7.78
C TRP A 99 1.67 6.89 7.73
N SER A 100 2.82 6.89 8.43
CA SER A 100 3.75 8.01 8.34
C SER A 100 4.33 8.17 6.93
N MET A 101 4.50 7.07 6.21
CA MET A 101 5.00 7.08 4.84
C MET A 101 3.91 7.36 3.81
N MET A 102 2.74 6.71 3.93
CA MET A 102 1.69 6.75 2.90
C MET A 102 0.60 7.77 3.14
N GLY A 103 0.51 8.40 4.32
CA GLY A 103 -0.67 9.17 4.74
C GLY A 103 -1.23 10.13 3.68
N ALA A 104 -0.39 11.02 3.15
CA ALA A 104 -0.81 12.00 2.14
C ALA A 104 -1.25 11.35 0.81
N MET A 105 -0.56 10.28 0.40
CA MET A 105 -0.86 9.58 -0.85
C MET A 105 -2.14 8.74 -0.72
N ALA A 106 -2.30 8.04 0.41
CA ALA A 106 -3.51 7.30 0.75
C ALA A 106 -4.75 8.19 0.84
N GLU A 107 -4.63 9.40 1.39
CA GLU A 107 -5.70 10.41 1.36
C GLU A 107 -6.06 10.82 -0.08
N GLY A 108 -5.05 11.02 -0.94
CA GLY A 108 -5.23 11.35 -2.36
C GLY A 108 -5.95 10.24 -3.13
N TRP A 109 -5.62 8.98 -2.86
CA TRP A 109 -6.30 7.83 -3.44
C TRP A 109 -7.72 7.63 -2.94
N ALA A 110 -7.95 7.85 -1.64
CA ALA A 110 -9.28 7.78 -1.05
C ALA A 110 -10.22 8.82 -1.69
N ALA A 111 -9.71 10.03 -1.99
CA ALA A 111 -10.46 11.05 -2.71
C ALA A 111 -10.86 10.64 -4.15
N GLN A 112 -10.13 9.68 -4.75
CA GLN A 112 -10.44 9.08 -6.05
C GLN A 112 -11.30 7.80 -5.95
N GLY A 113 -11.76 7.46 -4.75
CA GLY A 113 -12.61 6.29 -4.51
C GLY A 113 -11.84 4.98 -4.36
N PHE A 114 -10.53 5.04 -4.04
CA PHE A 114 -9.73 3.86 -3.74
C PHE A 114 -9.21 3.93 -2.30
N GLU A 115 -9.72 3.06 -1.44
CA GLU A 115 -9.29 2.95 -0.04
C GLU A 115 -8.16 1.91 0.10
N VAL A 116 -7.09 2.31 0.79
CA VAL A 116 -5.97 1.43 1.12
C VAL A 116 -6.35 0.57 2.33
N THR A 117 -6.16 -0.74 2.23
CA THR A 117 -6.44 -1.65 3.35
C THR A 117 -5.38 -1.55 4.43
N GLU A 118 -5.75 -1.99 5.64
CA GLU A 118 -4.82 -2.02 6.77
C GLU A 118 -3.59 -2.89 6.47
N GLU A 119 -3.77 -4.03 5.78
CA GLU A 119 -2.68 -4.93 5.40
C GLU A 119 -1.66 -4.25 4.48
N SER A 120 -2.14 -3.46 3.50
CA SER A 120 -1.28 -2.64 2.64
C SER A 120 -0.46 -1.62 3.45
N VAL A 121 -1.06 -1.04 4.49
CA VAL A 121 -0.36 -0.09 5.37
C VAL A 121 0.68 -0.78 6.24
N ILE A 122 0.35 -1.92 6.85
CA ILE A 122 1.29 -2.71 7.63
C ILE A 122 2.47 -3.16 6.75
N GLU A 123 2.21 -3.58 5.52
CA GLU A 123 3.27 -3.97 4.59
C GLU A 123 4.18 -2.79 4.23
N ALA A 124 3.62 -1.60 3.99
CA ALA A 124 4.44 -0.39 3.78
C ALA A 124 5.32 -0.08 4.99
N GLY A 125 4.80 -0.25 6.21
CA GLY A 125 5.58 -0.11 7.44
C GLY A 125 6.71 -1.13 7.55
N ARG A 126 6.44 -2.38 7.16
CA ARG A 126 7.45 -3.46 7.14
C ARG A 126 8.56 -3.15 6.15
N VAL A 127 8.21 -2.78 4.91
CA VAL A 127 9.17 -2.39 3.87
C VAL A 127 10.03 -1.22 4.33
N LEU A 128 9.44 -0.19 4.96
CA LEU A 128 10.19 0.94 5.50
C LEU A 128 11.16 0.51 6.60
N ASN A 129 10.72 -0.34 7.53
CA ASN A 129 11.55 -0.86 8.61
C ASN A 129 12.74 -1.67 8.08
N ASP A 130 12.52 -2.50 7.06
CA ASP A 130 13.58 -3.31 6.43
C ASP A 130 14.59 -2.41 5.70
N ALA A 131 14.11 -1.44 4.91
CA ALA A 131 14.96 -0.46 4.25
C ALA A 131 15.80 0.36 5.25
N PHE A 132 15.21 0.72 6.39
CA PHE A 132 15.91 1.47 7.44
C PHE A 132 17.02 0.65 8.09
N LYS A 133 16.77 -0.64 8.37
CA LYS A 133 17.80 -1.56 8.89
C LYS A 133 18.94 -1.72 7.90
N GLU A 134 18.64 -2.00 6.63
CA GLU A 134 19.67 -2.14 5.59
C GLU A 134 20.49 -0.84 5.45
N GLY A 135 19.83 0.31 5.48
CA GLY A 135 20.49 1.62 5.41
C GLY A 135 21.45 1.85 6.57
N LEU A 136 21.07 1.48 7.80
CA LEU A 136 21.95 1.60 8.96
C LEU A 136 23.12 0.61 8.96
N GLU A 137 22.93 -0.60 8.45
CA GLU A 137 23.98 -1.61 8.38
C GLU A 137 25.08 -1.23 7.38
N ASN A 138 24.69 -0.59 6.28
CA ASN A 138 25.57 -0.31 5.15
C ASN A 138 26.03 1.15 5.05
N SER A 139 25.46 2.04 5.87
CA SER A 139 25.86 3.45 5.95
C SER A 139 26.33 3.80 7.35
N GLN A 140 27.20 4.81 7.49
CA GLN A 140 27.53 5.40 8.79
C GLN A 140 26.39 6.30 9.30
N GLY A 141 25.14 5.82 9.23
CA GLY A 141 23.92 6.55 9.62
C GLY A 141 23.51 7.66 8.66
N ARG A 142 23.96 7.63 7.40
CA ARG A 142 23.65 8.65 6.39
C ARG A 142 23.14 8.00 5.10
N PHE A 143 21.83 7.96 4.96
CA PHE A 143 21.15 7.36 3.83
C PHE A 143 19.80 8.02 3.59
N GLY A 144 19.31 7.91 2.35
CA GLY A 144 17.93 8.20 1.99
C GLY A 144 17.22 6.92 1.57
N ILE A 145 15.90 6.84 1.79
CA ILE A 145 15.06 5.74 1.33
C ILE A 145 14.00 6.30 0.38
N ALA A 146 13.81 5.63 -0.75
CA ALA A 146 12.64 5.78 -1.61
C ALA A 146 11.86 4.46 -1.62
N LEU A 147 10.52 4.50 -1.60
CA LEU A 147 9.66 3.32 -1.63
C LEU A 147 8.73 3.39 -2.84
N ASP A 148 8.41 2.22 -3.41
CA ASP A 148 7.36 2.07 -4.42
C ASP A 148 6.02 1.79 -3.75
N GLN A 149 5.37 2.85 -3.28
CA GLN A 149 4.12 2.78 -2.52
C GLN A 149 2.99 2.13 -3.34
N HIS A 150 2.92 2.40 -4.65
CA HIS A 150 1.94 1.76 -5.52
C HIS A 150 2.17 0.26 -5.64
N ALA A 151 3.41 -0.19 -5.86
CA ALA A 151 3.70 -1.62 -5.94
C ALA A 151 3.38 -2.35 -4.61
N ILE A 152 3.69 -1.73 -3.48
CA ILE A 152 3.37 -2.27 -2.15
C ILE A 152 1.86 -2.49 -2.01
N VAL A 153 1.04 -1.47 -2.31
CA VAL A 153 -0.42 -1.59 -2.22
C VAL A 153 -0.96 -2.62 -3.22
N ALA A 154 -0.49 -2.58 -4.48
CA ALA A 154 -0.92 -3.50 -5.53
C ALA A 154 -0.57 -4.98 -5.22
N SER A 155 0.42 -5.22 -4.36
CA SER A 155 0.77 -6.57 -3.91
C SER A 155 -0.22 -7.15 -2.89
N GLN A 156 -0.90 -6.29 -2.13
CA GLN A 156 -1.77 -6.70 -1.02
C GLN A 156 -3.26 -6.67 -1.36
N GLN A 157 -3.66 -5.85 -2.34
CA GLN A 157 -5.07 -5.71 -2.72
C GLN A 157 -5.24 -5.48 -4.24
N PRO A 158 -6.40 -5.84 -4.80
CA PRO A 158 -6.77 -5.42 -6.15
C PRO A 158 -6.80 -3.89 -6.24
N VAL A 159 -6.25 -3.35 -7.33
CA VAL A 159 -6.19 -1.91 -7.59
C VAL A 159 -6.94 -1.56 -8.88
N PRO A 160 -7.50 -0.34 -9.00
CA PRO A 160 -8.08 0.13 -10.24
C PRO A 160 -7.00 0.45 -11.29
N ASP A 161 -7.34 0.39 -12.58
CA ASP A 161 -6.37 0.59 -13.67
C ASP A 161 -5.62 1.93 -13.57
N TRP A 162 -6.33 3.01 -13.23
CA TRP A 162 -5.74 4.35 -13.11
C TRP A 162 -4.62 4.43 -12.07
N PHE A 163 -4.64 3.53 -11.07
CA PHE A 163 -3.64 3.48 -10.01
C PHE A 163 -2.27 3.08 -10.56
N MET A 164 -2.25 2.12 -11.49
CA MET A 164 -1.00 1.68 -12.13
C MET A 164 -0.54 2.65 -13.21
N ASP A 165 -1.47 3.38 -13.86
CA ASP A 165 -1.12 4.49 -14.73
C ASP A 165 -0.43 5.64 -13.95
N GLU A 166 -0.92 5.96 -12.76
CA GLU A 166 -0.28 6.92 -11.86
C GLU A 166 1.12 6.45 -11.42
N ARG A 167 1.27 5.16 -11.07
CA ARG A 167 2.59 4.57 -10.80
C ARG A 167 3.55 4.78 -11.97
N ALA A 168 3.12 4.49 -13.20
CA ALA A 168 3.95 4.66 -14.38
C ALA A 168 4.43 6.12 -14.55
N LEU A 169 3.53 7.09 -14.34
CA LEU A 169 3.87 8.51 -14.36
C LEU A 169 4.85 8.91 -13.25
N GLN A 170 4.71 8.32 -12.06
CA GLN A 170 5.65 8.54 -10.96
C GLN A 170 7.04 7.97 -11.29
N LEU A 171 7.11 6.75 -11.81
CA LEU A 171 8.37 6.11 -12.21
C LEU A 171 9.10 6.91 -13.31
N ASP A 172 8.35 7.51 -14.24
CA ASP A 172 8.91 8.37 -15.28
C ASP A 172 9.52 9.68 -14.73
N ALA A 173 9.12 10.10 -13.53
CA ALA A 173 9.64 11.30 -12.87
C ALA A 173 10.85 11.02 -11.95
N LEU A 174 11.18 9.75 -11.70
CA LEU A 174 12.29 9.35 -10.84
C LEU A 174 13.63 9.30 -11.60
N PRO A 175 14.77 9.40 -10.90
CA PRO A 175 16.06 9.08 -11.48
C PRO A 175 16.09 7.62 -12.00
N ASP A 176 16.79 7.38 -13.10
CA ASP A 176 16.87 6.06 -13.76
C ASP A 176 17.20 4.92 -12.80
N ALA A 177 18.14 5.14 -11.87
CA ALA A 177 18.52 4.12 -10.88
C ALA A 177 17.35 3.65 -9.99
N TYR A 178 16.43 4.56 -9.65
CA TYR A 178 15.32 4.26 -8.73
C TYR A 178 14.22 3.56 -9.53
N ARG A 179 13.99 4.06 -10.74
CA ARG A 179 13.08 3.45 -11.71
C ARG A 179 13.49 2.00 -12.01
N ASP A 180 14.76 1.77 -12.31
CA ASP A 180 15.27 0.43 -12.63
C ASP A 180 15.03 -0.53 -11.47
N ASP A 181 15.30 -0.13 -10.23
CA ASP A 181 15.05 -0.99 -9.07
C ASP A 181 13.56 -1.33 -8.92
N PHE A 182 12.67 -0.34 -9.07
CA PHE A 182 11.23 -0.52 -8.94
C PHE A 182 10.60 -1.30 -10.10
N GLU A 183 11.07 -1.13 -11.33
CA GLU A 183 10.63 -1.93 -12.49
C GLU A 183 11.10 -3.39 -12.36
N ASN A 184 12.22 -3.64 -11.67
CA ASN A 184 12.69 -4.99 -11.34
C ASN A 184 12.01 -5.59 -10.09
N GLY A 185 11.02 -4.90 -9.52
CA GLY A 185 10.21 -5.40 -8.42
C GLY A 185 10.80 -5.19 -7.03
N GLN A 186 11.81 -4.33 -6.88
CA GLN A 186 12.24 -3.89 -5.56
C GLN A 186 11.17 -3.00 -4.92
N ALA A 187 10.93 -3.18 -3.63
CA ALA A 187 9.96 -2.35 -2.89
C ALA A 187 10.56 -1.01 -2.43
N TYR A 188 11.89 -0.91 -2.37
CA TYR A 188 12.61 0.29 -1.95
C TYR A 188 13.97 0.43 -2.63
N HIS A 189 14.49 1.66 -2.61
CA HIS A 189 15.85 2.02 -3.02
C HIS A 189 16.55 2.78 -1.89
N ILE A 190 17.81 2.46 -1.62
CA ILE A 190 18.63 3.14 -0.61
C ILE A 190 19.73 3.93 -1.31
N THR A 191 19.77 5.23 -1.04
CA THR A 191 20.85 6.12 -1.48
C THR A 191 21.80 6.38 -0.33
N TYR A 192 23.04 5.93 -0.44
CA TYR A 192 24.09 6.18 0.54
C TYR A 192 24.65 7.60 0.37
N LEU A 193 24.62 8.39 1.43
CA LEU A 193 25.10 9.76 1.43
C LEU A 193 26.55 9.80 1.94
N VAL A 194 27.46 10.31 1.11
CA VAL A 194 28.87 10.55 1.44
C VAL A 194 29.08 11.86 2.20
#